data_AF-A0A8J3SSS6-F1
#
_entry.id   AF-A0A8J3SSS6-F1
#
_cell.length_a   1.000
_cell.length_b   1.000
_cell.length_c   1.000
_cell.angle_alpha   90.00
_cell.angle_beta   90.00
_cell.angle_gamma   90.00
#
_symmetry.space_group_name_H-M   'P 1'
#
loop_
_entity.id
_entity.type
_entity.pdbx_description
1 polymer ?
#
loop_
_entity_poly.entity_id
_entity_poly.type
_entity_poly.pdbx_seq_one_letter_code
_entity_poly.pdbx_strand_id
1 'polypeptide(L)'
;MTAPLPPPGSGADIYGLAAPTLADARTALVAVYGEPDARRIWIELLDRAQMTGAETGEAALERFIQVMRDHHPVTALCGRSLNIRLHSYRRLAAAYDMTGSEK
;
A
#
# COMPACT_ATOMS: atom_id res chain seq x y z
N MET A 1 8.03 18.84 26.07
CA MET A 1 6.55 18.80 25.98
C MET A 1 6.20 17.66 25.05
N THR A 2 5.95 16.47 25.61
CA THR A 2 5.68 15.26 24.82
C THR A 2 4.16 15.15 24.70
N ALA A 3 3.64 15.21 23.48
CA ALA A 3 2.21 15.02 23.23
C ALA A 3 1.79 13.62 23.71
N PRO A 4 0.62 13.47 24.36
CA PRO A 4 0.14 12.16 24.80
C PRO A 4 -0.09 11.27 23.59
N LEU A 5 0.34 10.00 23.71
CA LEU A 5 0.04 8.95 22.75
C LEU A 5 -1.48 8.84 22.58
N PRO A 6 -2.00 8.78 21.35
CA PRO A 6 -3.42 8.56 21.12
C PRO A 6 -3.84 7.21 21.75
N PRO A 7 -5.07 7.10 22.26
CA PRO A 7 -5.57 5.86 22.83
C PRO A 7 -5.57 4.75 21.77
N PRO A 8 -5.20 3.51 22.11
CA PRO A 8 -5.31 2.39 21.19
C PRO A 8 -6.79 2.17 20.84
N GLY A 9 -7.12 2.23 19.55
CA GLY A 9 -8.47 1.87 19.07
C GLY A 9 -9.18 2.91 18.20
N SER A 10 -8.57 4.06 17.89
CA SER A 10 -9.18 5.03 16.96
C SER A 10 -8.84 4.73 15.50
N GLY A 11 -9.35 3.60 14.98
CA GLY A 11 -9.45 3.33 13.53
C GLY A 11 -8.27 2.64 12.86
N ALA A 12 -8.35 1.30 12.80
CA ALA A 12 -7.80 0.42 11.75
C ALA A 12 -6.26 0.16 11.65
N ASP A 13 -5.52 0.17 12.75
CA ASP A 13 -4.14 -0.35 12.79
C ASP A 13 -4.04 -1.64 13.61
N ILE A 14 -3.74 -2.75 12.95
CA ILE A 14 -3.61 -4.06 13.59
C ILE A 14 -2.16 -4.19 14.05
N TYR A 15 -1.94 -4.28 15.36
CA TYR A 15 -0.60 -4.19 15.98
C TYR A 15 0.17 -2.89 15.63
N GLY A 16 -0.52 -1.78 15.33
CA GLY A 16 0.12 -0.53 14.90
C GLY A 16 0.62 -0.57 13.45
N LEU A 17 0.17 -1.56 12.65
CA LEU A 17 0.46 -1.66 11.23
C LEU A 17 -0.73 -1.15 10.43
N ALA A 18 -0.46 -0.22 9.52
CA ALA A 18 -1.42 0.27 8.55
C ALA A 18 -1.45 -0.62 7.30
N ALA A 19 -2.63 -0.78 6.70
CA ALA A 19 -2.76 -1.38 5.39
C ALA A 19 -2.02 -0.53 4.35
N PRO A 20 -1.24 -1.12 3.41
CA PRO A 20 -0.62 -0.36 2.35
C PRO A 20 -1.69 0.30 1.47
N THR A 21 -1.36 1.46 0.90
CA THR A 21 -2.24 2.30 0.10
C THR A 21 -1.63 2.64 -1.26
N LEU A 22 -2.43 3.24 -2.17
CA LEU A 22 -1.91 3.81 -3.41
C LEU A 22 -0.92 4.97 -3.15
N ALA A 23 -1.08 5.70 -2.05
CA ALA A 23 -0.13 6.75 -1.66
C ALA A 23 1.24 6.17 -1.32
N ASP A 24 1.30 4.99 -0.68
CA ASP A 24 2.56 4.28 -0.43
C ASP A 24 3.22 3.84 -1.73
N ALA A 25 2.43 3.38 -2.70
CA ALA A 25 2.93 3.02 -4.02
C ALA A 25 3.53 4.22 -4.76
N ARG A 26 2.84 5.37 -4.74
CA ARG A 26 3.35 6.62 -5.30
C ARG A 26 4.65 7.06 -4.62
N THR A 27 4.70 6.99 -3.30
CA THR A 27 5.89 7.34 -2.51
C THR A 27 7.08 6.43 -2.88
N ALA A 28 6.84 5.13 -3.04
CA ALA A 28 7.88 4.19 -3.47
C ALA A 28 8.43 4.52 -4.88
N LEU A 29 7.58 4.91 -5.83
CA LEU A 29 8.03 5.33 -7.16
C LEU A 29 8.87 6.60 -7.10
N VAL A 30 8.44 7.60 -6.32
CA VAL A 30 9.21 8.85 -6.12
C VAL A 30 10.56 8.56 -5.49
N ALA A 31 10.63 7.67 -4.50
CA ALA A 31 11.88 7.29 -3.85
C ALA A 31 12.87 6.60 -4.79
N VAL A 32 12.38 5.85 -5.77
CA VAL A 32 13.21 5.06 -6.69
C VAL A 32 13.63 5.86 -7.92
N TYR A 33 12.73 6.62 -8.53
CA TYR A 33 12.97 7.31 -9.79
C TYR A 33 13.21 8.81 -9.65
N GLY A 34 12.81 9.42 -8.53
CA GLY A 34 12.79 10.87 -8.37
C GLY A 34 11.73 11.54 -9.26
N GLU A 35 11.41 12.80 -8.96
CA GLU A 35 10.65 13.65 -9.88
C GLU A 35 11.60 14.24 -10.94
N PRO A 36 11.19 14.36 -12.22
CA PRO A 36 9.83 14.19 -12.74
C PRO A 36 9.50 12.77 -13.27
N ASP A 37 10.47 11.86 -13.34
CA ASP A 37 10.27 10.54 -13.95
C ASP A 37 9.23 9.69 -13.22
N ALA A 38 9.21 9.74 -11.89
CA ALA A 38 8.22 9.06 -11.07
C ALA A 38 6.79 9.47 -11.45
N ARG A 39 6.54 10.74 -11.78
CA ARG A 39 5.22 11.23 -12.20
C ARG A 39 4.82 10.67 -13.57
N ARG A 40 5.74 10.61 -14.52
CA ARG A 40 5.47 10.03 -15.84
C ARG A 40 5.11 8.55 -15.72
N ILE A 41 5.91 7.80 -14.95
CA ILE A 41 5.67 6.38 -14.68
C ILE A 41 4.35 6.18 -13.95
N TRP A 42 4.04 7.01 -12.94
CA TRP A 42 2.78 6.97 -12.21
C TRP A 42 1.56 7.13 -13.13
N ILE A 43 1.58 8.11 -14.03
CA ILE A 43 0.49 8.33 -14.99
C ILE A 43 0.34 7.13 -15.94
N GLU A 44 1.44 6.58 -16.46
CA GLU A 44 1.41 5.40 -17.33
C GLU A 44 0.82 4.17 -16.63
N LEU A 45 1.19 3.94 -15.37
CA LEU A 45 0.67 2.84 -14.57
C LEU A 45 -0.82 3.00 -14.25
N LEU A 46 -1.26 4.22 -13.93
CA LEU A 46 -2.67 4.53 -13.70
C LEU A 46 -3.51 4.31 -14.96
N ASP A 47 -3.03 4.78 -16.12
CA ASP A 47 -3.70 4.57 -17.40
C ASP A 47 -3.87 3.09 -17.72
N ARG A 48 -2.78 2.30 -17.59
CA ARG A 48 -2.82 0.85 -17.76
C ARG A 48 -3.75 0.13 -16.78
N ALA A 49 -3.85 0.62 -15.55
CA ALA A 49 -4.76 0.08 -14.54
C ALA A 49 -6.20 0.56 -14.72
N GLN A 50 -6.47 1.47 -15.66
CA GLN A 50 -7.73 2.19 -15.84
C GLN A 50 -8.18 2.87 -14.54
N MET A 51 -7.25 3.62 -13.94
CA MET A 51 -7.41 4.26 -12.64
C MET A 51 -7.14 5.76 -12.71
N THR A 52 -7.72 6.49 -11.76
CA THR A 52 -7.56 7.94 -11.61
C THR A 52 -6.46 8.31 -10.61
N GLY A 53 -6.12 7.39 -9.69
CA GLY A 53 -5.20 7.62 -8.58
C GLY A 53 -5.87 8.17 -7.32
N ALA A 54 -7.20 8.32 -7.33
CA ALA A 54 -8.00 8.74 -6.16
C ALA A 54 -8.69 7.56 -5.46
N GLU A 55 -8.48 6.33 -5.93
CA GLU A 55 -9.09 5.14 -5.35
C GLU A 55 -8.50 4.83 -3.97
N THR A 56 -9.36 4.47 -3.02
CA THR A 56 -8.98 4.19 -1.63
C THR A 56 -9.15 2.72 -1.24
N GLY A 57 -9.66 1.89 -2.16
CA GLY A 57 -9.97 0.48 -1.91
C GLY A 57 -8.80 -0.47 -2.15
N GLU A 58 -8.76 -1.53 -1.37
CA GLU A 58 -7.77 -2.61 -1.48
C GLU A 58 -7.75 -3.25 -2.88
N ALA A 59 -8.91 -3.48 -3.48
CA ALA A 59 -9.01 -4.00 -4.84
C ALA A 59 -8.38 -3.07 -5.90
N ALA A 60 -8.38 -1.75 -5.65
CA ALA A 60 -7.69 -0.81 -6.53
C ALA A 60 -6.16 -0.92 -6.37
N LEU A 61 -5.68 -1.07 -5.14
CA LEU A 61 -4.27 -1.33 -4.88
C LEU A 61 -3.81 -2.66 -5.50
N GLU A 62 -4.58 -3.73 -5.40
CA GLU A 62 -4.25 -5.02 -6.03
C GLU A 62 -4.11 -4.91 -7.55
N ARG A 63 -5.08 -4.25 -8.21
CA ARG A 63 -4.99 -3.97 -9.65
C ARG A 63 -3.74 -3.17 -10.00
N PHE A 64 -3.44 -2.14 -9.21
CA PHE A 64 -2.25 -1.32 -9.42
C PHE A 64 -0.94 -2.11 -9.22
N ILE A 65 -0.85 -2.93 -8.17
CA ILE A 65 0.28 -3.83 -7.90
C ILE A 65 0.50 -4.78 -9.07
N GLN A 66 -0.58 -5.34 -9.65
CA GLN A 66 -0.46 -6.22 -10.80
C GLN A 66 0.16 -5.49 -12.00
N VAL A 67 -0.32 -4.28 -12.32
CA VAL A 67 0.25 -3.47 -13.41
C VAL A 67 1.71 -3.09 -13.14
N MET A 68 2.08 -2.81 -11.89
CA MET A 68 3.49 -2.56 -11.52
C MET A 68 4.38 -3.77 -11.79
N ARG A 69 3.89 -4.99 -11.50
CA ARG A 69 4.64 -6.25 -11.67
C ARG A 69 4.88 -6.61 -13.13
N ASP A 70 4.00 -6.15 -14.02
CA ASP A 70 4.07 -6.38 -15.46
C ASP A 70 4.82 -5.24 -16.20
N HIS A 71 5.33 -4.25 -15.46
CA HIS A 71 6.13 -3.12 -15.98
C HIS A 71 7.64 -3.44 -16.00
N HIS A 72 8.48 -2.41 -16.13
CA HIS A 72 9.93 -2.44 -16.06
C HIS A 72 10.43 -3.13 -14.78
N PRO A 73 11.57 -3.88 -14.80
CA PRO A 73 12.03 -4.70 -13.68
C PRO A 73 12.12 -3.97 -12.33
N VAL A 74 12.54 -2.71 -12.33
CA VAL A 74 12.64 -1.88 -11.12
C VAL A 74 11.25 -1.56 -10.56
N THR A 75 10.28 -1.19 -11.41
CA THR A 75 8.88 -0.98 -11.01
C THR A 75 8.25 -2.28 -10.50
N ALA A 76 8.58 -3.41 -11.14
CA ALA A 76 8.11 -4.72 -10.73
C ALA A 76 8.59 -5.12 -9.33
N LEU A 77 9.81 -4.73 -8.94
CA LEU A 77 10.31 -4.92 -7.57
C LEU A 77 9.48 -4.13 -6.55
N CYS A 78 9.14 -2.87 -6.85
CA CYS A 78 8.24 -2.08 -6.01
C CYS A 78 6.87 -2.75 -5.88
N GLY A 79 6.29 -3.23 -6.98
CA GLY A 79 5.02 -3.97 -6.99
C GLY A 79 5.09 -5.23 -6.13
N ARG A 80 6.16 -6.03 -6.24
CA ARG A 80 6.37 -7.22 -5.40
C ARG A 80 6.49 -6.87 -3.92
N SER A 81 7.22 -5.80 -3.57
CA SER A 81 7.36 -5.35 -2.18
C SER A 81 6.02 -4.96 -1.57
N LEU A 82 5.21 -4.19 -2.30
CA LEU A 82 3.85 -3.81 -1.87
C LEU A 82 2.95 -5.03 -1.71
N ASN A 83 3.03 -6.01 -2.63
CA ASN A 83 2.27 -7.24 -2.54
C ASN A 83 2.60 -8.03 -1.26
N ILE A 84 3.88 -8.13 -0.90
CA ILE A 84 4.31 -8.77 0.35
C ILE A 84 3.72 -8.04 1.55
N ARG A 85 3.80 -6.70 1.59
CA ARG A 85 3.23 -5.91 2.70
C ARG A 85 1.73 -6.12 2.84
N LEU A 86 0.99 -6.12 1.73
CA LEU A 86 -0.46 -6.33 1.73
C LEU A 86 -0.83 -7.72 2.27
N HIS A 87 -0.16 -8.78 1.78
CA HIS A 87 -0.40 -10.14 2.28
C HIS A 87 0.00 -10.32 3.75
N SER A 88 1.11 -9.71 4.18
CA SER A 88 1.51 -9.72 5.59
C SER A 88 0.47 -9.03 6.47
N TYR A 89 -0.03 -7.86 6.06
CA TYR A 89 -1.11 -7.17 6.75
C TYR A 89 -2.35 -8.06 6.87
N ARG A 90 -2.83 -8.66 5.76
CA ARG A 90 -3.99 -9.57 5.77
C ARG A 90 -3.82 -10.75 6.73
N ARG A 91 -2.63 -11.37 6.75
CA ARG A 91 -2.34 -12.50 7.65
C ARG A 91 -2.36 -12.07 9.13
N LEU A 92 -1.77 -10.91 9.43
CA LEU A 92 -1.78 -10.36 10.78
C LEU A 92 -3.19 -9.93 11.20
N ALA A 93 -3.98 -9.39 10.27
CA ALA A 93 -5.37 -9.04 10.47
C ALA A 93 -6.20 -10.25 10.88
N ALA A 94 -6.15 -11.30 10.07
CA ALA A 94 -6.86 -12.55 10.36
C ALA A 94 -6.42 -13.19 11.69
N ALA A 95 -5.11 -13.13 12.01
CA ALA A 95 -4.61 -13.63 13.29
C ALA A 95 -5.15 -12.82 14.48
N TYR A 96 -5.18 -11.49 14.35
CA TYR A 96 -5.74 -10.61 15.37
C TYR A 96 -7.20 -10.92 15.65
N ASP A 97 -8.02 -11.06 14.60
CA ASP A 97 -9.45 -11.39 14.73
C ASP A 97 -9.66 -12.71 15.48
N MET A 98 -8.83 -13.73 15.23
CA MET A 98 -8.89 -15.01 15.95
C MET A 98 -8.54 -14.86 17.44
N THR A 99 -7.52 -14.07 17.77
CA THR A 99 -7.09 -13.86 19.17
C THR A 99 -7.94 -12.84 19.94
N GLY A 100 -8.59 -11.92 19.25
CA GLY A 100 -9.50 -10.92 19.82
C GLY A 100 -10.88 -11.48 20.18
N SER A 101 -11.23 -12.64 19.62
CA SER A 101 -12.51 -13.33 19.86
C SER A 101 -12.54 -14.17 21.15
N GLU A 102 -11.48 -14.16 21.96
CA GLU A 102 -11.39 -14.81 23.29
C GLU A 102 -11.68 -13.87 24.48
N LYS A 103 -12.32 -12.71 24.25
CA LYS A 103 -12.82 -11.80 25.30
C LYS A 103 -14.33 -11.70 25.27
#